data_AF-A0A975W9J0-F1
#
_entry.id   AF-A0A975W9J0-F1
#
_cell.length_a   1.000
_cell.length_b   1.000
_cell.length_c   1.000
_cell.angle_alpha   90.00
_cell.angle_beta   90.00
_cell.angle_gamma   90.00
#
_symmetry.space_group_name_H-M   'P 1'
#
loop_
_entity.id
_entity.type
_entity.pdbx_description
1 polymer ?
#
loop_
_entity_poly.entity_id
_entity_poly.type
_entity_poly.pdbx_seq_one_letter_code
_entity_poly.pdbx_strand_id
1 'polypeptide(L)' 'MKFPNGRSFPDAAHHFLRVYDRAFQSFSERASDAEVAAFSNTRTSRAFMLLGRVAGTFD' A
#
# COMPACT_ATOMS: atom_id res chain seq x y z
N MET A 1 11.30 8.48 24.09
CA MET A 1 11.90 8.90 22.80
C MET A 1 10.84 9.68 22.02
N LYS A 2 10.87 11.02 22.08
CA LYS A 2 9.97 11.87 21.29
C LYS A 2 10.68 12.21 19.98
N PHE A 3 10.12 11.80 18.84
CA PHE A 3 10.64 12.16 17.53
C PHE A 3 10.18 13.60 17.20
N PRO A 4 11.09 14.56 17.03
CA PRO A 4 10.71 15.94 16.72
C PRO A 4 10.32 16.02 15.24
N ASN A 5 9.09 16.44 14.96
CA ASN A 5 8.56 16.87 13.65
C ASN A 5 8.70 15.90 12.44
N GLY A 6 8.93 14.61 12.67
CA GLY A 6 8.88 13.56 11.64
C GLY A 6 7.55 12.80 11.68
N ARG A 7 7.01 12.43 10.51
CA ARG A 7 5.82 11.56 10.42
C ARG A 7 6.04 10.32 11.29
N SER A 8 5.09 10.03 12.17
CA SER A 8 5.14 8.80 12.96
C SER A 8 5.03 7.59 12.04
N PHE A 9 5.49 6.41 12.49
CA PHE A 9 5.36 5.18 11.71
C PHE A 9 3.91 4.91 11.27
N PRO A 10 2.88 5.05 12.14
CA PRO A 10 1.48 4.96 11.73
C PRO A 10 1.09 5.93 10.60
N ASP A 11 1.52 7.19 10.66
CA ASP A 11 1.21 8.17 9.62
C ASP A 11 1.85 7.80 8.29
N ALA A 12 3.09 7.29 8.33
CA ALA A 12 3.80 6.81 7.15
C ALA A 12 3.11 5.56 6.55
N ALA A 13 2.68 4.63 7.39
CA ALA A 13 1.94 3.43 6.96
C ALA A 13 0.61 3.81 6.29
N HIS A 14 -0.20 4.65 6.93
CA HIS A 14 -1.46 5.14 6.33
C HIS A 14 -1.23 5.91 5.04
N HIS A 15 -0.19 6.74 4.97
CA HIS A 15 0.16 7.44 3.75
C HIS A 15 0.57 6.47 2.63
N PHE A 16 1.39 5.47 2.94
CA PHE A 16 1.77 4.43 1.99
C PHE A 16 0.56 3.68 1.45
N LEU A 17 -0.35 3.22 2.32
CA LEU A 17 -1.57 2.53 1.91
C LEU A 17 -2.38 3.38 0.93
N ARG A 18 -2.58 4.67 1.24
CA ARG A 18 -3.33 5.59 0.39
C ARG A 18 -2.66 5.84 -0.97
N VAL A 19 -1.34 5.98 -0.99
CA VAL A 19 -0.58 6.21 -2.23
C VAL A 19 -0.59 4.95 -3.11
N TYR A 20 -0.43 3.77 -2.51
CA TYR A 20 -0.53 2.50 -3.23
C TYR A 20 -1.91 2.32 -3.85
N ASP A 21 -2.98 2.57 -3.10
CA ASP A 21 -4.36 2.41 -3.56
C ASP A 21 -4.64 3.28 -4.80
N ARG A 22 -4.25 4.55 -4.75
CA ARG A 22 -4.35 5.47 -5.90
C ARG A 22 -3.54 4.98 -7.11
N ALA A 23 -2.32 4.48 -6.88
CA ALA A 23 -1.48 3.97 -7.95
C ALA A 23 -2.10 2.72 -8.61
N PHE A 24 -2.64 1.81 -7.79
CA PHE A 24 -3.31 0.62 -8.28
C PHE A 24 -4.58 0.96 -9.05
N GLN A 25 -5.41 1.89 -8.57
CA GLN A 25 -6.61 2.34 -9.26
C GLN A 25 -6.29 2.84 -10.68
N SER A 26 -5.29 3.72 -10.81
CA SER A 26 -4.86 4.23 -12.12
C SER A 26 -4.26 3.15 -13.03
N PHE A 27 -3.60 2.14 -12.45
CA PHE A 27 -3.04 1.02 -13.18
C PHE A 27 -4.14 0.06 -13.68
N SER A 28 -5.09 -0.32 -12.82
CA SER A 28 -6.13 -1.30 -13.12
C SER A 28 -7.08 -0.84 -14.23
N GLU A 29 -7.24 0.46 -14.45
CA GLU A 29 -8.03 1.02 -15.56
C GLU A 29 -7.58 0.53 -16.94
N ARG A 30 -6.30 0.17 -17.11
CA ARG A 30 -5.71 -0.19 -18.41
C ARG A 30 -4.99 -1.55 -18.37
N ALA A 31 -4.96 -2.21 -17.23
CA ALA A 31 -4.26 -3.48 -17.05
C ALA A 31 -5.18 -4.65 -17.41
N SER A 32 -4.64 -5.62 -18.12
CA SER A 32 -5.25 -6.94 -18.28
C SER A 32 -5.20 -7.74 -16.97
N ASP A 33 -6.03 -8.77 -16.85
CA ASP A 33 -6.03 -9.67 -15.69
C ASP A 33 -4.65 -10.28 -15.41
N ALA A 34 -3.90 -10.60 -16.47
CA ALA A 34 -2.54 -11.12 -16.34
C ALA A 34 -1.57 -10.09 -15.76
N GLU A 35 -1.72 -8.82 -16.13
CA GLU A 35 -0.90 -7.73 -15.60
C GLU A 35 -1.30 -7.39 -14.15
N VAL A 36 -2.58 -7.47 -13.80
CA VAL A 36 -3.05 -7.33 -12.41
C VAL A 36 -2.48 -8.47 -11.54
N ALA A 37 -2.47 -9.70 -12.04
CA ALA A 37 -1.86 -10.83 -11.35
C ALA A 37 -0.33 -10.68 -11.20
N ALA A 38 0.35 -10.12 -12.20
CA ALA A 38 1.78 -9.83 -12.10
C ALA A 38 2.06 -8.68 -11.10
N PHE A 39 1.24 -7.63 -11.10
CA PHE A 39 1.37 -6.49 -10.20
C PHE A 39 1.25 -6.90 -8.73
N SER A 40 0.26 -7.74 -8.41
CA SER A 40 0.03 -8.23 -7.04
C SER A 40 1.22 -9.02 -6.47
N ASN A 41 2.07 -9.57 -7.34
CA ASN A 41 3.26 -10.31 -6.96
C ASN A 41 4.49 -9.45 -6.64
N THR A 42 4.44 -8.14 -6.88
CA THR A 42 5.55 -7.24 -6.57
C THR A 42 5.78 -7.11 -5.06
N ARG A 43 7.01 -6.74 -4.66
CA ARG A 43 7.35 -6.48 -3.25
C ARG A 43 6.46 -5.39 -2.64
N THR A 44 6.14 -4.35 -3.40
CA THR A 44 5.30 -3.24 -2.96
C THR A 44 3.87 -3.68 -2.66
N SER A 45 3.29 -4.52 -3.53
CA SER A 45 1.94 -5.08 -3.32
C SER A 45 1.88 -6.01 -2.12
N ARG A 46 2.91 -6.83 -1.92
CA ARG A 46 3.03 -7.66 -0.70
C ARG A 46 3.15 -6.80 0.56
N ALA A 47 3.92 -5.72 0.51
CA ALA A 47 4.03 -4.77 1.62
C ALA A 47 2.69 -4.09 1.93
N PHE A 48 1.90 -3.73 0.92
CA PHE A 48 0.55 -3.19 1.10
C PHE A 48 -0.38 -4.17 1.82
N MET A 49 -0.42 -5.43 1.38
CA MET A 49 -1.22 -6.47 2.04
C MET A 49 -0.81 -6.70 3.50
N LEU A 50 0.49 -6.79 3.78
CA LEU A 50 1.01 -6.98 5.14
C LEU A 50 0.71 -5.78 6.04
N LEU A 51 0.98 -4.57 5.57
CA LEU A 51 0.76 -3.35 6.34
C LEU A 51 -0.72 -3.08 6.59
N GLY A 52 -1.59 -3.31 5.60
CA GLY A 52 -3.02 -3.10 5.79
C GLY A 52 -3.63 -4.11 6.77
N ARG A 53 -3.13 -5.35 6.84
CA ARG A 53 -3.52 -6.30 7.88
C ARG A 53 -3.07 -5.83 9.27
N VAL A 54 -1.81 -5.40 9.42
CA VAL A 54 -1.30 -4.89 10.71
C VAL A 54 -2.02 -3.61 11.14
N ALA A 55 -2.44 -2.77 10.19
CA ALA A 55 -3.20 -1.56 10.46
C ALA A 55 -4.70 -1.81 10.71
N GLY A 56 -5.18 -3.07 10.64
CA GLY A 56 -6.60 -3.41 10.82
C GLY A 56 -7.51 -2.94 9.67
N THR A 57 -6.94 -2.66 8.49
CA THR A 57 -7.71 -2.25 7.29
C THR A 57 -8.30 -3.46 6.55
N PHE A 58 -7.68 -4.64 6.69
CA PHE A 58 -8.03 -5.86 5.96
C PHE A 58 -8.33 -7.05 6.89
N ASP A 59 -8.92 -6.77 8.06
CA ASP A 59 -9.47 -7.82 8.95
C ASP A 59 -10.75 -8.42 8.38
#